data_AF-A0A4Y1PYI0-F1
#
_entry.id   AF-A0A4Y1PYI0-F1
#
_cell.length_a   1.000
_cell.length_b   1.000
_cell.length_c   1.000
_cell.angle_alpha   90.00
_cell.angle_beta   90.00
_cell.angle_gamma   90.00
#
_symmetry.space_group_name_H-M   'P 1'
#
loop_
_entity.id
_entity.type
_entity.pdbx_description
1 polymer ?
#
loop_
_entity_poly.entity_id
_entity_poly.type
_entity_poly.pdbx_seq_one_letter_code
_entity_poly.pdbx_strand_id
1 'polypeptide(L)'
;RSKTTGSSGEMSTLTMELNLDGDFRKTKKKITWLAQPTDTHPLADIALLDYDYLITKKKLEEEDDVKDFVTPVSEFREEALADANVKTLRKGDIM
;
A
#
# COMPACT_ATOMS: atom_id res chain seq x y z
N ARG A 1 -5.51 17.15 19.15
CA ARG A 1 -5.74 16.34 17.91
C ARG A 1 -6.88 16.94 17.07
N SER A 2 -6.70 17.14 15.76
CA SER A 2 -7.71 17.72 14.83
C SER A 2 -7.57 17.15 13.40
N LYS A 3 -8.57 17.37 12.53
CA LYS A 3 -8.52 17.01 11.10
C LYS A 3 -9.07 18.14 10.24
N THR A 4 -8.59 18.27 9.02
CA THR A 4 -9.16 19.16 8.00
C THR A 4 -9.76 18.33 6.87
N THR A 5 -10.90 18.78 6.35
CA THR A 5 -11.59 18.16 5.21
C THR A 5 -11.72 19.15 4.08
N GLY A 6 -11.58 18.68 2.84
CA GLY A 6 -11.81 19.47 1.64
C GLY A 6 -13.30 19.61 1.30
N SER A 7 -13.60 20.28 0.18
CA SER A 7 -14.96 20.66 -0.22
C SER A 7 -15.85 19.47 -0.56
N SER A 8 -15.28 18.34 -0.96
CA SER A 8 -16.00 17.09 -1.25
C SER A 8 -16.03 16.10 -0.07
N GLY A 9 -15.57 16.53 1.11
CA GLY A 9 -15.58 15.70 2.34
C GLY A 9 -14.38 14.77 2.50
N GLU A 10 -13.42 14.81 1.57
CA GLU A 10 -12.13 14.12 1.66
C GLU A 10 -11.29 14.67 2.82
N MET A 11 -10.60 13.79 3.55
CA MET A 11 -9.67 14.22 4.60
C MET A 11 -8.38 14.73 3.94
N SER A 12 -7.99 15.97 4.22
CA SER A 12 -6.77 16.56 3.67
C SER A 12 -5.61 16.52 4.65
N THR A 13 -5.87 16.74 5.95
CA THR A 13 -4.82 16.72 6.98
C THR A 13 -5.31 16.15 8.30
N LEU A 14 -4.39 15.60 9.08
CA LEU A 14 -4.62 15.09 10.42
C LEU A 14 -3.50 15.56 11.36
N THR A 15 -3.87 16.25 12.43
CA THR A 15 -2.94 16.71 13.48
C THR A 15 -3.06 15.83 14.71
N MET A 16 -1.94 15.22 15.08
CA MET A 16 -1.82 14.34 16.24
C MET A 16 -0.71 14.83 17.18
N GLU A 17 -0.73 14.33 18.41
CA GLU A 17 0.26 14.63 19.44
C GLU A 17 0.94 13.33 19.86
N LEU A 18 2.27 13.38 19.99
CA LEU A 18 3.09 12.28 20.47
C LEU A 18 2.86 12.08 21.97
N ASN A 19 2.57 10.85 22.37
CA ASN A 19 2.37 10.47 23.77
C ASN A 19 3.44 9.44 24.19
N LEU A 20 4.57 9.91 24.69
CA LEU A 20 5.70 9.06 25.10
C LEU A 20 5.44 8.29 26.39
N ASP A 21 4.60 8.83 27.29
CA ASP A 21 4.24 8.20 28.57
C ASP A 21 3.11 7.16 28.43
N GLY A 22 2.62 6.93 27.21
CA GLY A 22 1.52 6.01 26.93
C GLY A 22 1.91 4.54 26.99
N ASP A 23 0.99 3.69 27.47
CA ASP A 23 1.15 2.24 27.41
C ASP A 23 0.85 1.71 26.00
N PHE A 24 1.90 1.36 25.25
CA PHE A 24 1.77 0.86 23.87
C PHE A 24 0.89 -0.39 23.75
N ARG A 25 0.75 -1.21 24.81
CA ARG A 25 -0.09 -2.42 24.79
C ARG A 25 -1.57 -2.11 24.66
N LYS A 26 -1.99 -0.91 25.09
CA LYS A 26 -3.37 -0.44 24.97
C LYS A 26 -3.67 0.16 23.60
N THR A 27 -2.66 0.30 22.74
CA THR A 27 -2.81 0.86 21.39
C THR A 27 -3.40 -0.19 20.45
N LYS A 28 -4.70 -0.04 20.14
CA LYS A 28 -5.45 -0.99 19.30
C LYS A 28 -5.15 -0.87 17.81
N LYS A 29 -4.85 0.34 17.33
CA LYS A 29 -4.63 0.63 15.91
C LYS A 29 -3.17 1.01 15.69
N LYS A 30 -2.51 0.36 14.75
CA LYS A 30 -1.15 0.66 14.31
C LYS A 30 -1.21 1.01 12.83
N ILE A 31 -0.44 2.00 12.43
CA ILE A 31 -0.35 2.47 11.05
C ILE A 31 1.12 2.55 10.66
N THR A 32 1.39 2.38 9.37
CA THR A 32 2.67 2.72 8.75
C THR A 32 2.60 4.17 8.26
N TRP A 33 3.75 4.86 8.23
CA TRP A 33 3.84 6.23 7.76
C TRP A 33 5.24 6.49 7.20
N LEU A 34 5.34 7.46 6.29
CA LEU A 34 6.59 7.99 5.78
C LEU A 34 6.80 9.39 6.34
N ALA A 35 8.05 9.72 6.68
CA ALA A 35 8.39 11.08 7.09
C ALA A 35 8.17 12.07 5.94
N GLN A 36 7.86 13.31 6.29
CA GLN A 36 7.73 14.37 5.31
C GLN A 36 9.06 14.51 4.55
N PRO A 37 9.05 14.50 3.20
CA PRO A 37 10.27 14.59 2.42
C PRO A 37 10.99 15.91 2.63
N THR A 38 12.31 15.86 2.59
CA THR A 38 13.20 17.04 2.53
C THR A 38 14.15 16.89 1.34
N ASP A 39 14.85 17.96 0.97
CA ASP A 39 15.86 17.91 -0.11
C ASP A 39 16.96 16.88 0.17
N THR A 40 17.33 16.69 1.45
CA THR A 40 18.34 15.71 1.86
C THR A 40 17.80 14.29 1.99
N HIS A 41 16.49 14.14 2.25
CA HIS A 41 15.80 12.86 2.43
C HIS A 41 14.53 12.82 1.59
N PRO A 42 14.66 12.71 0.25
CA PRO A 42 13.50 12.59 -0.62
C PRO A 42 12.90 11.19 -0.53
N LEU A 43 11.58 11.10 -0.69
CA LEU A 43 10.90 9.84 -0.93
C LEU A 43 11.17 9.35 -2.36
N ALA A 44 10.96 8.06 -2.61
CA ALA A 44 11.06 7.45 -3.92
C ALA A 44 9.67 7.27 -4.53
N ASP A 45 9.47 7.76 -5.75
CA ASP A 45 8.28 7.43 -6.55
C ASP A 45 8.39 5.99 -7.03
N ILE A 46 7.38 5.18 -6.71
CA ILE A 46 7.33 3.77 -7.07
C ILE A 46 5.96 3.41 -7.67
N ALA A 47 5.93 2.28 -8.37
CA ALA A 47 4.68 1.62 -8.72
C ALA A 47 4.60 0.32 -7.93
N LEU A 48 3.55 0.18 -7.13
CA LEU A 48 3.19 -1.08 -6.50
C LEU A 48 2.38 -1.89 -7.51
N LEU A 49 2.78 -3.14 -7.70
CA LEU A 49 2.07 -4.11 -8.53
C LEU A 49 1.52 -5.18 -7.60
N ASP A 50 0.20 -5.19 -7.46
CA ASP A 50 -0.53 -6.24 -6.76
C ASP A 50 -1.15 -7.18 -7.81
N TYR A 51 -1.13 -8.47 -7.50
CA TYR A 51 -1.51 -9.53 -8.42
C TYR A 51 -2.59 -10.42 -7.81
N ASP A 52 -3.72 -10.53 -8.48
CA ASP A 52 -4.79 -11.46 -8.12
C ASP A 52 -4.57 -12.81 -8.82
N TYR A 53 -5.39 -13.79 -8.47
CA TYR A 53 -5.40 -15.09 -9.12
C TYR A 53 -5.60 -14.94 -10.64
N LEU A 54 -4.86 -15.74 -11.40
CA LEU A 54 -4.98 -15.76 -12.87
C LEU A 54 -6.32 -16.33 -13.35
N ILE A 55 -6.93 -17.20 -12.55
CA ILE A 55 -8.20 -17.85 -12.86
C ILE A 55 -9.18 -17.70 -11.69
N THR A 56 -10.46 -17.61 -12.04
CA THR A 56 -11.58 -17.45 -11.11
C THR A 56 -12.06 -18.78 -10.52
N LYS A 57 -11.67 -19.91 -11.11
CA LYS A 57 -12.02 -21.27 -10.66
C LYS A 57 -10.80 -21.95 -10.03
N LYS A 58 -10.95 -22.43 -8.78
CA LYS A 58 -9.85 -23.06 -8.00
C LYS A 58 -9.21 -24.26 -8.70
N LYS A 59 -10.00 -25.06 -9.42
CA LYS A 59 -9.55 -26.21 -10.19
C LYS A 59 -10.42 -26.30 -11.45
N LEU A 60 -9.78 -26.36 -12.61
CA LEU A 60 -10.44 -26.65 -13.87
C LEU A 60 -10.63 -28.18 -13.99
N GLU A 61 -11.78 -28.58 -14.51
CA GLU A 61 -12.09 -29.95 -14.90
C GLU A 61 -11.79 -30.15 -16.40
N GLU A 62 -11.83 -31.40 -16.88
CA GLU A 62 -11.38 -31.76 -18.23
C GLU A 62 -12.19 -31.07 -19.34
N GLU A 63 -13.44 -30.73 -19.06
CA GLU A 63 -14.37 -30.11 -20.00
C GLU A 63 -14.35 -28.57 -19.96
N ASP A 64 -13.59 -27.96 -19.04
CA ASP A 64 -13.49 -26.51 -18.93
C ASP A 64 -12.52 -25.93 -19.96
N ASP A 65 -12.88 -24.82 -20.60
CA ASP A 65 -11.94 -24.00 -21.36
C ASP A 65 -11.38 -22.89 -20.46
N VAL A 66 -10.05 -22.84 -20.28
CA VAL A 66 -9.34 -21.88 -19.43
C VAL A 66 -9.76 -20.44 -19.72
N LYS A 67 -9.99 -20.12 -21.01
CA LYS A 67 -10.34 -18.75 -21.44
C LYS A 67 -11.62 -18.22 -20.77
N ASP A 68 -12.53 -19.12 -20.41
CA ASP A 68 -13.82 -18.78 -19.79
C ASP A 68 -13.67 -18.46 -18.30
N PHE A 69 -12.52 -18.79 -17.71
CA PHE A 69 -12.22 -18.60 -16.29
C PHE A 69 -11.07 -17.63 -16.01
N VAL A 70 -10.48 -17.00 -17.03
CA VAL A 70 -9.43 -15.99 -16.84
C VAL A 70 -9.97 -14.81 -16.02
N THR A 71 -9.24 -14.39 -15.00
CA THR A 71 -9.58 -13.21 -14.21
C THR A 71 -9.47 -11.95 -15.09
N PRO A 72 -10.55 -11.15 -15.26
CA PRO A 72 -10.54 -10.02 -16.18
C PRO A 72 -9.50 -8.94 -15.85
N VAL A 73 -9.20 -8.76 -14.56
CA VAL A 73 -8.19 -7.84 -14.04
C VAL A 73 -7.40 -8.57 -12.97
N SER A 74 -6.20 -9.02 -13.32
CA SER A 74 -5.31 -9.75 -12.41
C SER A 74 -4.07 -8.95 -11.97
N GLU A 75 -3.83 -7.77 -12.56
CA GLU A 75 -2.75 -6.86 -12.17
C GLU A 75 -3.35 -5.51 -11.79
N PHE A 76 -2.97 -5.02 -10.62
CA PHE A 76 -3.36 -3.72 -10.09
C PHE A 76 -2.10 -2.89 -9.89
N ARG A 77 -2.02 -1.77 -10.61
CA ARG A 77 -0.90 -0.83 -10.54
C ARG A 77 -1.31 0.40 -9.76
N GLU A 78 -0.59 0.68 -8.68
CA GLU A 78 -0.80 1.86 -7.85
C GLU A 78 0.48 2.70 -7.79
N GLU A 79 0.36 3.99 -8.07
CA GLU A 79 1.45 4.95 -7.86
C GLU A 79 1.56 5.26 -6.37
N ALA A 80 2.76 5.10 -5.82
CA ALA A 80 3.00 5.25 -4.40
C ALA A 80 4.35 5.91 -4.12
N LEU A 81 4.53 6.30 -2.86
CA LEU A 81 5.79 6.77 -2.32
C LEU A 81 6.38 5.70 -1.42
N ALA A 82 7.70 5.53 -1.50
CA ALA A 82 8.48 4.68 -0.62
C ALA A 82 9.63 5.45 0.02
N ASP A 83 10.18 4.89 1.09
CA ASP A 83 11.38 5.43 1.72
C ASP A 83 12.62 5.20 0.84
N ALA A 84 13.71 5.91 1.13
CA ALA A 84 14.91 5.87 0.29
C ALA A 84 15.61 4.50 0.25
N ASN A 85 15.37 3.60 1.21
CA ASN A 85 16.04 2.30 1.27
C ASN A 85 15.66 1.39 0.09
N VAL A 86 14.51 1.61 -0.56
CA VAL A 86 14.11 0.82 -1.72
C VAL A 86 15.02 1.06 -2.93
N LYS A 87 15.75 2.18 -2.98
CA LYS A 87 16.64 2.54 -4.10
C LYS A 87 17.83 1.60 -4.25
N THR A 88 18.21 0.89 -3.17
CA THR A 88 19.34 -0.03 -3.17
C THR A 88 18.95 -1.49 -3.39
N LEU A 89 17.65 -1.78 -3.52
CA LEU A 89 17.17 -3.12 -3.78
C LEU A 89 17.60 -3.60 -5.16
N ARG A 90 17.97 -4.86 -5.24
CA ARG A 90 18.25 -5.57 -6.48
C ARG A 90 17.06 -6.42 -6.86
N LYS A 91 16.96 -6.73 -8.15
CA LYS A 91 15.93 -7.65 -8.64
C LYS A 91 16.01 -8.98 -7.90
N GLY A 92 14.89 -9.39 -7.30
CA GLY A 92 14.78 -10.62 -6.53
C GLY A 92 15.03 -10.46 -5.02
N ASP A 93 15.39 -9.26 -4.55
CA ASP A 93 15.41 -8.99 -3.10
C ASP A 93 13.96 -9.04 -2.55
N ILE A 94 13.79 -9.62 -1.36
CA ILE A 94 12.51 -9.77 -0.66
C ILE A 94 12.57 -8.93 0.61
N MET A 95 11.55 -8.09 0.84
CA MET A 95 11.41 -7.21 2.00
C MET A 95 10.39 -7.72 3.01
#